data_AF-B4HS03-F1
#
_entry.id   AF-B4HS03-F1
#
_cell.length_a   1.000
_cell.length_b   1.000
_cell.length_c   1.000
_cell.angle_alpha   90.00
_cell.angle_beta   90.00
_cell.angle_gamma   90.00
#
_symmetry.space_group_name_H-M   'P 1'
#
loop_
_entity.id
_entity.type
_entity.pdbx_description
1 polymer ?
#
loop_
_entity_poly.entity_id
_entity_poly.type
_entity_poly.pdbx_seq_one_letter_code
_entity_poly.pdbx_strand_id
1 'polypeptide(L)'
;MDDMMRSMDCLKMAATFHNAALASTMCTGRTLGEDREPIWVEGSSKTPEPPLPEESPAPEPKNETPLLPEIDFEPNISCFPDLQDINASIVRRELAEEGKRCVRQQLKAIKDKQDALRMSRETQQRKEERQSDQLQQKALRERNESLLIQKADQMTAAQLEAQQREQSAQRQQIDQKLHKLALEGVSRCQRRFNQKYEGIAKILLSLDQETVKVCAAQNAQLKELGQKFEQLVSSVKMGNCEIQSQFLCSIIKAEECCKSLDALEMDIIKQLAEFSEQIQQQLKMEAAKKLEEERQKQQQQQEEQRQKLEEQQKLEEQEKLRKEKEESEAKEKQQEAETAKAEAANVHVPLEPKSQDVPPAPTASSTCVHPDRLKFYNDILALYQSKVDAIKPLQTEESLKQYRTGCQRAINLPLNAISAVSPQHLAQNFDKLYSFFAGQPTKVMNGGTITINDHPLARDYCMLLMAKKFVSQTETAICSNPQAAFPLPP
;
A
#
# COMPACT_ATOMS: atom_id res chain seq x y z
N MET A 1 -17.91 -21.91 -7.96
CA MET A 1 -18.32 -22.16 -6.55
C MET A 1 -17.44 -21.37 -5.56
N ASP A 2 -16.38 -20.75 -6.05
CA ASP A 2 -15.26 -20.19 -5.31
C ASP A 2 -15.65 -18.97 -4.46
N ASP A 3 -16.68 -18.22 -4.87
CA ASP A 3 -17.25 -17.11 -4.09
C ASP A 3 -17.91 -17.57 -2.78
N MET A 4 -18.46 -18.79 -2.76
CA MET A 4 -19.06 -19.36 -1.55
C MET A 4 -17.99 -19.83 -0.56
N MET A 5 -16.84 -20.28 -1.05
CA MET A 5 -15.67 -20.65 -0.23
C MET A 5 -15.03 -19.41 0.40
N ARG A 6 -14.84 -18.32 -0.35
CA ARG A 6 -14.31 -17.04 0.19
C ARG A 6 -15.22 -16.41 1.24
N SER A 7 -16.52 -16.70 1.23
CA SER A 7 -17.44 -16.25 2.27
C SER A 7 -17.21 -16.93 3.63
N MET A 8 -16.56 -18.10 3.69
CA MET A 8 -16.31 -18.81 4.94
C MET A 8 -15.08 -18.32 5.70
N ASP A 9 -14.06 -17.77 5.01
CA ASP A 9 -12.86 -17.20 5.65
C ASP A 9 -13.17 -15.95 6.50
N CYS A 10 -14.33 -15.33 6.29
CA CYS A 10 -14.78 -14.18 7.08
C CYS A 10 -15.37 -14.58 8.45
N LEU A 11 -15.66 -15.87 8.68
CA LEU A 11 -15.90 -16.42 10.01
C LEU A 11 -14.55 -16.65 10.68
N LYS A 12 -14.27 -15.91 11.75
CA LYS A 12 -13.06 -16.08 12.58
C LYS A 12 -13.10 -17.43 13.32
N MET A 13 -12.93 -18.55 12.61
CA MET A 13 -13.09 -19.90 13.15
C MET A 13 -12.30 -20.11 14.45
N ALA A 14 -11.05 -19.62 14.53
CA ALA A 14 -10.27 -19.65 15.76
C ALA A 14 -10.96 -18.95 16.96
N ALA A 15 -11.58 -17.77 16.75
CA ALA A 15 -12.34 -17.08 17.79
C ALA A 15 -13.68 -17.77 18.09
N THR A 16 -14.34 -18.33 17.08
CA THR A 16 -15.59 -19.10 17.24
C THR A 16 -15.34 -20.37 18.06
N PHE A 17 -14.28 -21.12 17.76
CA PHE A 17 -13.88 -22.30 18.52
C PHE A 17 -13.39 -21.96 19.94
N HIS A 18 -12.65 -20.86 20.12
CA HIS A 18 -12.25 -20.39 21.44
C HIS A 18 -13.48 -20.01 22.30
N ASN A 19 -14.43 -19.26 21.74
CA ASN A 19 -15.67 -18.91 22.43
C ASN A 19 -16.57 -20.12 22.69
N ALA A 20 -16.61 -21.10 21.77
CA ALA A 20 -17.34 -22.35 21.96
C ALA A 20 -16.71 -23.23 23.06
N ALA A 21 -15.38 -23.27 23.15
CA ALA A 21 -14.68 -23.96 24.24
C ALA A 21 -14.96 -23.30 25.61
N LEU A 22 -14.95 -21.95 25.67
CA LEU A 22 -15.32 -21.21 26.88
C LEU A 22 -16.79 -21.45 27.27
N ALA A 23 -17.72 -21.46 26.30
CA ALA A 23 -19.12 -21.82 26.55
C ALA A 23 -19.28 -23.26 27.05
N SER A 24 -18.53 -24.21 26.47
CA SER A 24 -18.56 -25.62 26.88
C SER A 24 -18.13 -25.86 28.32
N THR A 25 -17.29 -25.00 28.90
CA THR A 25 -16.92 -25.08 30.34
C THR A 25 -17.98 -24.49 31.28
N MET A 26 -18.95 -23.72 30.75
CA MET A 26 -20.02 -23.08 31.52
C MET A 26 -21.36 -23.83 31.42
N CYS A 27 -21.52 -24.75 30.46
CA CYS A 27 -22.76 -25.50 30.24
C CYS A 27 -22.78 -26.85 30.99
N THR A 28 -23.31 -26.87 32.21
CA THR A 28 -23.48 -28.10 33.03
C THR A 28 -24.85 -28.78 32.86
N GLY A 29 -25.45 -28.72 31.66
CA GLY A 29 -26.78 -29.29 31.40
C GLY A 29 -26.94 -29.83 29.97
N ARG A 30 -27.67 -30.95 29.83
CA ARG A 30 -28.03 -31.52 28.51
C ARG A 30 -29.05 -30.62 27.82
N THR A 31 -28.75 -30.18 26.60
CA THR A 31 -29.62 -29.35 25.75
C THR A 31 -30.02 -30.02 24.43
N LEU A 32 -30.16 -31.36 24.47
CA LEU A 32 -30.87 -32.13 23.44
C LEU A 32 -31.98 -32.93 24.15
N GLY A 33 -33.19 -32.82 23.64
CA GLY A 33 -34.36 -33.56 24.14
C GLY A 33 -34.32 -35.04 23.76
N GLU A 34 -35.33 -35.79 24.19
CA GLU A 34 -35.39 -37.24 23.99
C GLU A 34 -35.34 -37.63 22.50
N ASP A 35 -34.53 -38.66 22.21
CA ASP A 35 -34.34 -39.18 20.87
C ASP A 35 -35.66 -39.72 20.29
N ARG A 36 -36.05 -39.24 19.11
CA ARG A 36 -37.14 -39.85 18.34
C ARG A 36 -36.60 -41.01 17.52
N GLU A 37 -37.30 -42.15 17.60
CA GLU A 37 -36.97 -43.36 16.84
C GLU A 37 -36.99 -43.11 15.32
N PRO A 38 -36.09 -43.75 14.54
CA PRO A 38 -36.04 -43.58 13.10
C PRO A 38 -37.21 -44.27 12.39
N ILE A 39 -37.97 -43.49 11.63
CA ILE A 39 -39.02 -43.98 10.73
C ILE A 39 -38.36 -44.69 9.55
N TRP A 40 -38.50 -46.02 9.47
CA TRP A 40 -38.17 -46.77 8.27
C TRP A 40 -39.28 -46.60 7.23
N VAL A 41 -38.92 -46.18 6.02
CA VAL A 41 -39.82 -46.17 4.86
C VAL A 41 -39.53 -47.40 4.00
N GLU A 42 -40.59 -48.14 3.71
CA GLU A 42 -40.58 -49.42 3.00
C GLU A 42 -40.49 -49.19 1.47
N GLY A 43 -39.60 -49.92 0.77
CA GLY A 43 -39.16 -49.54 -0.58
C GLY A 43 -38.55 -50.66 -1.43
N SER A 44 -39.37 -51.67 -1.73
CA SER A 44 -39.17 -52.78 -2.69
C SER A 44 -38.12 -52.62 -3.81
N SER A 45 -37.23 -53.61 -3.96
CA SER A 45 -36.76 -54.06 -5.29
C SER A 45 -36.29 -55.54 -5.27
N LYS A 46 -36.31 -56.17 -6.45
CA LYS A 46 -36.42 -57.63 -6.66
C LYS A 46 -35.09 -58.41 -6.66
N THR A 47 -35.23 -59.72 -6.45
CA THR A 47 -34.35 -60.89 -6.67
C THR A 47 -33.48 -60.85 -7.95
N PRO A 48 -32.36 -61.63 -8.06
CA PRO A 48 -32.40 -63.11 -8.06
C PRO A 48 -31.27 -63.92 -7.36
N GLU A 49 -31.59 -65.19 -7.09
CA GLU A 49 -30.73 -66.37 -6.83
C GLU A 49 -29.64 -66.59 -7.91
N PRO A 50 -28.51 -67.31 -7.64
CA PRO A 50 -28.50 -68.80 -7.49
C PRO A 50 -27.30 -69.37 -6.64
N PRO A 51 -26.88 -70.66 -6.74
CA PRO A 51 -27.62 -71.94 -6.70
C PRO A 51 -27.12 -72.93 -5.60
N LEU A 52 -27.84 -74.05 -5.45
CA LEU A 52 -27.44 -75.27 -4.72
C LEU A 52 -26.43 -76.15 -5.51
N PRO A 53 -25.80 -77.12 -4.81
CA PRO A 53 -25.76 -78.53 -5.25
C PRO A 53 -26.61 -79.41 -4.28
N GLU A 54 -27.44 -80.38 -4.70
CA GLU A 54 -27.13 -81.66 -5.40
C GLU A 54 -26.04 -82.51 -4.71
N GLU A 55 -26.20 -83.81 -4.43
CA GLU A 55 -27.39 -84.69 -4.44
C GLU A 55 -27.04 -86.00 -3.71
N SER A 56 -27.98 -86.58 -2.93
CA SER A 56 -28.14 -88.05 -2.71
C SER A 56 -26.99 -88.91 -2.10
N PRO A 57 -27.21 -90.20 -1.76
CA PRO A 57 -28.40 -90.83 -1.16
C PRO A 57 -28.09 -91.57 0.17
N ALA A 58 -29.15 -92.04 0.84
CA ALA A 58 -29.05 -93.01 1.94
C ALA A 58 -28.72 -94.44 1.44
N PRO A 59 -28.30 -95.32 2.36
CA PRO A 59 -28.88 -96.67 2.35
C PRO A 59 -29.32 -97.15 3.74
N GLU A 60 -30.62 -97.45 3.86
CA GLU A 60 -31.08 -98.65 4.57
C GLU A 60 -30.63 -99.91 3.76
N PRO A 61 -30.73 -101.18 4.25
CA PRO A 61 -31.41 -101.65 5.46
C PRO A 61 -30.60 -102.68 6.29
N LYS A 62 -31.22 -103.24 7.33
CA LYS A 62 -31.50 -104.69 7.43
C LYS A 62 -32.29 -105.06 8.69
N ASN A 63 -33.39 -105.78 8.48
CA ASN A 63 -34.05 -106.58 9.50
C ASN A 63 -33.10 -107.69 10.00
N GLU A 64 -33.20 -108.05 11.28
CA GLU A 64 -33.03 -109.46 11.67
C GLU A 64 -33.69 -109.72 13.04
N THR A 65 -34.83 -110.42 12.98
CA THR A 65 -35.52 -111.04 14.12
C THR A 65 -34.80 -112.33 14.49
N PRO A 66 -34.63 -112.66 15.78
CA PRO A 66 -34.62 -114.07 16.17
C PRO A 66 -35.61 -114.39 17.30
N LEU A 67 -36.61 -115.19 16.92
CA LEU A 67 -37.01 -116.45 17.54
C LEU A 67 -37.11 -116.56 19.08
N LEU A 68 -38.34 -116.87 19.51
CA LEU A 68 -38.67 -117.59 20.75
C LEU A 68 -37.95 -118.94 20.84
N PRO A 69 -37.69 -119.42 22.06
CA PRO A 69 -37.73 -120.84 22.39
C PRO A 69 -39.02 -121.18 23.14
N GLU A 70 -39.85 -122.03 22.55
CA GLU A 70 -40.82 -122.86 23.31
C GLU A 70 -40.05 -123.86 24.16
N ILE A 71 -40.39 -123.97 25.44
CA ILE A 71 -40.12 -125.16 26.26
C ILE A 71 -41.36 -125.41 27.12
N ASP A 72 -42.15 -126.41 26.76
CA ASP A 72 -43.16 -127.03 27.63
C ASP A 72 -42.49 -127.63 28.88
N PHE A 73 -43.12 -127.52 30.05
CA PHE A 73 -43.19 -128.62 31.01
C PHE A 73 -44.39 -128.44 31.97
N GLU A 74 -44.95 -129.57 32.39
CA GLU A 74 -46.28 -129.75 33.00
C GLU A 74 -46.44 -129.19 34.44
N PRO A 75 -47.69 -128.96 34.90
CA PRO A 75 -47.96 -128.37 36.20
C PRO A 75 -47.80 -129.36 37.36
N ASN A 76 -46.84 -129.09 38.26
CA ASN A 76 -46.76 -129.81 39.53
C ASN A 76 -47.50 -129.02 40.64
N ILE A 77 -48.67 -129.54 41.03
CA ILE A 77 -49.54 -128.94 42.05
C ILE A 77 -49.01 -129.30 43.44
N SER A 78 -48.15 -128.47 44.02
CA SER A 78 -47.86 -128.48 45.46
C SER A 78 -47.20 -127.17 45.90
N CYS A 79 -47.49 -126.76 47.14
CA CYS A 79 -47.06 -125.51 47.78
C CYS A 79 -47.52 -124.21 47.08
N PHE A 80 -48.44 -123.51 47.74
CA PHE A 80 -48.55 -122.06 47.62
C PHE A 80 -47.15 -121.45 47.86
N PRO A 81 -46.64 -120.57 46.99
CA PRO A 81 -45.42 -119.83 47.28
C PRO A 81 -45.65 -118.99 48.54
N ASP A 82 -44.72 -119.07 49.50
CA ASP A 82 -44.72 -118.17 50.65
C ASP A 82 -44.66 -116.72 50.12
N LEU A 83 -45.41 -115.84 50.76
CA LEU A 83 -45.49 -114.42 50.42
C LEU A 83 -44.08 -113.78 50.36
N GLN A 84 -43.14 -114.32 51.14
CA GLN A 84 -41.74 -113.89 51.18
C GLN A 84 -40.98 -114.14 49.87
N ASP A 85 -41.19 -115.27 49.17
CA ASP A 85 -40.42 -115.61 47.96
C ASP A 85 -40.87 -114.82 46.73
N ILE A 86 -42.18 -114.57 46.60
CA ILE A 86 -42.71 -113.65 45.58
C ILE A 86 -42.13 -112.25 45.80
N ASN A 87 -42.17 -111.75 47.04
CA ASN A 87 -41.58 -110.46 47.40
C ASN A 87 -40.07 -110.43 47.11
N ALA A 88 -39.31 -111.46 47.46
CA ALA A 88 -37.87 -111.55 47.17
C ALA A 88 -37.53 -111.63 45.67
N SER A 89 -38.45 -112.12 44.83
CA SER A 89 -38.31 -112.13 43.37
C SER A 89 -38.61 -110.74 42.76
N ILE A 90 -39.67 -110.08 43.25
CA ILE A 90 -40.03 -108.70 42.87
C ILE A 90 -38.89 -107.75 43.23
N VAL A 91 -38.42 -107.77 44.48
CA VAL A 91 -37.31 -106.92 44.96
C VAL A 91 -36.03 -107.15 44.15
N ARG A 92 -35.69 -108.40 43.78
CA ARG A 92 -34.53 -108.67 42.92
C ARG A 92 -34.69 -108.10 41.51
N ARG A 93 -35.89 -108.16 40.92
CA ARG A 93 -36.18 -107.56 39.61
C ARG A 93 -36.13 -106.04 39.66
N GLU A 94 -36.69 -105.44 40.70
CA GLU A 94 -36.67 -104.00 40.94
C GLU A 94 -35.23 -103.48 41.09
N LEU A 95 -34.42 -104.11 41.95
CA LEU A 95 -33.00 -103.78 42.11
C LEU A 95 -32.20 -103.94 40.81
N ALA A 96 -32.49 -104.97 40.00
CA ALA A 96 -31.84 -105.16 38.71
C ALA A 96 -32.24 -104.08 37.67
N GLU A 97 -33.51 -103.67 37.64
CA GLU A 97 -33.97 -102.56 36.80
C GLU A 97 -33.53 -101.19 37.33
N GLU A 98 -33.32 -101.03 38.63
CA GLU A 98 -32.64 -99.85 39.21
C GLU A 98 -31.17 -99.80 38.80
N GLY A 99 -30.46 -100.93 38.84
CA GLY A 99 -29.10 -101.03 38.32
C GLY A 99 -29.01 -100.66 36.84
N LYS A 100 -29.89 -101.19 35.99
CA LYS A 100 -29.98 -100.83 34.56
C LYS A 100 -30.33 -99.35 34.36
N ARG A 101 -31.28 -98.80 35.13
CA ARG A 101 -31.64 -97.37 35.09
C ARG A 101 -30.44 -96.50 35.48
N CYS A 102 -29.71 -96.86 36.54
CA CYS A 102 -28.51 -96.15 36.99
C CYS A 102 -27.41 -96.17 35.91
N VAL A 103 -27.10 -97.33 35.31
CA VAL A 103 -26.09 -97.43 34.23
C VAL A 103 -26.53 -96.63 32.99
N ARG A 104 -27.80 -96.69 32.59
CA ARG A 104 -28.33 -95.87 31.49
C ARG A 104 -28.23 -94.37 31.78
N GLN A 105 -28.49 -93.95 33.02
CA GLN A 105 -28.31 -92.56 33.45
C GLN A 105 -26.84 -92.13 33.44
N GLN A 106 -25.91 -92.99 33.90
CA GLN A 106 -24.47 -92.71 33.86
C GLN A 106 -23.95 -92.59 32.41
N LEU A 107 -24.32 -93.53 31.53
CA LEU A 107 -23.96 -93.48 30.10
C LEU A 107 -24.54 -92.24 29.41
N LYS A 108 -25.80 -91.89 29.71
CA LYS A 108 -26.40 -90.64 29.22
C LYS A 108 -25.62 -89.43 29.73
N ALA A 109 -25.31 -89.34 31.03
CA ALA A 109 -24.55 -88.23 31.60
C ALA A 109 -23.12 -88.12 31.04
N ILE A 110 -22.48 -89.22 30.65
CA ILE A 110 -21.18 -89.22 29.96
C ILE A 110 -21.34 -88.68 28.53
N LYS A 111 -22.36 -89.13 27.79
CA LYS A 111 -22.65 -88.63 26.44
C LYS A 111 -22.99 -87.13 26.46
N ASP A 112 -23.90 -86.71 27.33
CA ASP A 112 -24.31 -85.31 27.49
C ASP A 112 -23.09 -84.42 27.84
N LYS A 113 -22.14 -84.91 28.66
CA LYS A 113 -20.86 -84.22 28.92
C LYS A 113 -19.94 -84.16 27.70
N GLN A 114 -19.83 -85.23 26.92
CA GLN A 114 -19.00 -85.27 25.72
C GLN A 114 -19.53 -84.34 24.62
N ASP A 115 -20.86 -84.31 24.43
CA ASP A 115 -21.53 -83.43 23.48
C ASP A 115 -21.44 -81.96 23.97
N ALA A 116 -21.61 -81.68 25.26
CA ALA A 116 -21.36 -80.34 25.83
C ALA A 116 -19.90 -79.85 25.64
N LEU A 117 -18.91 -80.73 25.80
CA LEU A 117 -17.50 -80.40 25.54
C LEU A 117 -17.25 -80.13 24.05
N ARG A 118 -17.88 -80.88 23.14
CA ARG A 118 -17.80 -80.64 21.69
C ARG A 118 -18.40 -79.29 21.32
N MET A 119 -19.64 -79.03 21.75
CA MET A 119 -20.33 -77.76 21.50
C MET A 119 -19.55 -76.57 22.09
N SER A 120 -18.91 -76.74 23.25
CA SER A 120 -18.05 -75.72 23.86
C SER A 120 -16.82 -75.42 22.98
N ARG A 121 -16.11 -76.44 22.48
CA ARG A 121 -14.98 -76.28 21.56
C ARG A 121 -15.38 -75.63 20.24
N GLU A 122 -16.46 -76.08 19.60
CA GLU A 122 -16.97 -75.47 18.37
C GLU A 122 -17.39 -74.01 18.58
N THR A 123 -18.03 -73.70 19.71
CA THR A 123 -18.41 -72.33 20.07
C THR A 123 -17.18 -71.44 20.31
N GLN A 124 -16.12 -71.99 20.90
CA GLN A 124 -14.86 -71.28 21.13
C GLN A 124 -14.11 -71.03 19.81
N GLN A 125 -13.95 -72.05 18.96
CA GLN A 125 -13.32 -71.91 17.65
C GLN A 125 -14.06 -70.88 16.79
N ARG A 126 -15.41 -70.94 16.72
CA ARG A 126 -16.22 -69.94 16.00
C ARG A 126 -16.12 -68.53 16.61
N LYS A 127 -15.69 -68.35 17.87
CA LYS A 127 -15.40 -67.02 18.45
C LYS A 127 -14.02 -66.55 18.02
N GLU A 128 -13.02 -67.42 18.05
CA GLU A 128 -11.65 -67.14 17.65
C GLU A 128 -11.54 -66.79 16.16
N GLU A 129 -12.22 -67.53 15.29
CA GLU A 129 -12.36 -67.24 13.86
C GLU A 129 -12.97 -65.84 13.63
N ARG A 130 -14.12 -65.55 14.26
CA ARG A 130 -14.76 -64.21 14.18
C ARG A 130 -13.87 -63.08 14.73
N GLN A 131 -13.06 -63.34 15.76
CA GLN A 131 -12.10 -62.37 16.27
C GLN A 131 -10.94 -62.14 15.29
N SER A 132 -10.42 -63.20 14.67
CA SER A 132 -9.40 -63.13 13.62
C SER A 132 -9.89 -62.31 12.42
N ASP A 133 -11.10 -62.60 11.92
CA ASP A 133 -11.70 -61.88 10.80
C ASP A 133 -11.92 -60.39 11.11
N GLN A 134 -12.40 -60.07 12.31
CA GLN A 134 -12.57 -58.68 12.76
C GLN A 134 -11.23 -57.93 12.84
N LEU A 135 -10.16 -58.58 13.30
CA LEU A 135 -8.82 -57.99 13.34
C LEU A 135 -8.26 -57.76 11.94
N GLN A 136 -8.39 -58.74 11.03
CA GLN A 136 -7.98 -58.58 9.63
C GLN A 136 -8.75 -57.45 8.93
N GLN A 137 -10.07 -57.39 9.11
CA GLN A 137 -10.91 -56.32 8.56
C GLN A 137 -10.61 -54.95 9.18
N LYS A 138 -10.17 -54.88 10.44
CA LYS A 138 -9.70 -53.64 11.08
C LYS A 138 -8.37 -53.19 10.48
N ALA A 139 -7.38 -54.09 10.39
CA ALA A 139 -6.07 -53.78 9.80
C ALA A 139 -6.17 -53.35 8.32
N LEU A 140 -7.07 -53.97 7.54
CA LEU A 140 -7.30 -53.57 6.14
C LEU A 140 -7.96 -52.19 6.03
N ARG A 141 -8.86 -51.84 6.95
CA ARG A 141 -9.43 -50.48 7.04
C ARG A 141 -8.37 -49.45 7.42
N GLU A 142 -7.57 -49.69 8.46
CA GLU A 142 -6.49 -48.81 8.90
C GLU A 142 -5.45 -48.58 7.79
N ARG A 143 -5.12 -49.60 7.00
CA ARG A 143 -4.26 -49.48 5.82
C ARG A 143 -4.88 -48.61 4.72
N ASN A 144 -6.16 -48.78 4.43
CA ASN A 144 -6.87 -47.98 3.42
C ASN A 144 -7.02 -46.52 3.86
N GLU A 145 -7.29 -46.28 5.14
CA GLU A 145 -7.35 -44.95 5.75
C GLU A 145 -5.98 -44.26 5.70
N SER A 146 -4.90 -44.99 6.04
CA SER A 146 -3.52 -44.48 5.95
C SER A 146 -3.15 -44.07 4.51
N LEU A 147 -3.55 -44.86 3.51
CA LEU A 147 -3.34 -44.52 2.09
C LEU A 147 -4.17 -43.30 1.64
N LEU A 148 -5.38 -43.15 2.18
CA LEU A 148 -6.24 -41.99 1.91
C LEU A 148 -5.64 -40.70 2.49
N ILE A 149 -5.16 -40.75 3.74
CA ILE A 149 -4.46 -39.65 4.41
C ILE A 149 -3.18 -39.29 3.64
N GLN A 150 -2.33 -40.27 3.33
CA GLN A 150 -1.10 -40.04 2.56
C GLN A 150 -1.38 -39.38 1.20
N LYS A 151 -2.47 -39.76 0.52
CA LYS A 151 -2.88 -39.15 -0.75
C LYS A 151 -3.39 -37.72 -0.56
N ALA A 152 -4.14 -37.44 0.52
CA ALA A 152 -4.59 -36.10 0.86
C ALA A 152 -3.41 -35.17 1.20
N ASP A 153 -2.42 -35.65 1.95
CA ASP A 153 -1.20 -34.91 2.28
C ASP A 153 -0.37 -34.59 1.03
N GLN A 154 -0.18 -35.57 0.13
CA GLN A 154 0.51 -35.36 -1.15
C GLN A 154 -0.19 -34.31 -2.02
N MET A 155 -1.52 -34.37 -2.12
CA MET A 155 -2.30 -33.38 -2.88
C MET A 155 -2.19 -31.98 -2.24
N THR A 156 -2.22 -31.88 -0.92
CA THR A 156 -2.10 -30.62 -0.19
C THR A 156 -0.70 -30.02 -0.35
N ALA A 157 0.35 -30.83 -0.25
CA ALA A 157 1.73 -30.41 -0.46
C ALA A 157 1.95 -29.93 -1.91
N ALA A 158 1.43 -30.65 -2.90
CA ALA A 158 1.51 -30.26 -4.31
C ALA A 158 0.76 -28.95 -4.61
N GLN A 159 -0.40 -28.72 -3.97
CA GLN A 159 -1.13 -27.46 -4.06
C GLN A 159 -0.36 -26.29 -3.43
N LEU A 160 0.21 -26.49 -2.24
CA LEU A 160 1.02 -25.47 -1.56
C LEU A 160 2.25 -25.08 -2.40
N GLU A 161 2.95 -26.07 -2.97
CA GLU A 161 4.12 -25.84 -3.82
C GLU A 161 3.73 -25.15 -5.13
N ALA A 162 2.60 -25.52 -5.75
CA ALA A 162 2.07 -24.83 -6.93
C ALA A 162 1.73 -23.36 -6.63
N GLN A 163 1.07 -23.09 -5.50
CA GLN A 163 0.76 -21.73 -5.05
C GLN A 163 2.04 -20.92 -4.77
N GLN A 164 3.06 -21.53 -4.17
CA GLN A 164 4.35 -20.87 -3.92
C GLN A 164 5.07 -20.54 -5.24
N ARG A 165 5.07 -21.46 -6.21
CA ARG A 165 5.59 -21.20 -7.56
C ARG A 165 4.86 -20.04 -8.23
N GLU A 166 3.52 -20.01 -8.16
CA GLU A 166 2.72 -18.93 -8.72
C GLU A 166 3.05 -17.57 -8.07
N GLN A 167 3.10 -17.50 -6.74
CA GLN A 167 3.50 -16.28 -6.02
C GLN A 167 4.91 -15.82 -6.38
N SER A 168 5.87 -16.76 -6.56
CA SER A 168 7.23 -16.40 -6.96
C SER A 168 7.29 -15.86 -8.39
N ALA A 169 6.53 -16.44 -9.32
CA ALA A 169 6.42 -15.96 -10.70
C ALA A 169 5.75 -14.58 -10.77
N GLN A 170 4.70 -14.35 -9.98
CA GLN A 170 4.05 -13.04 -9.86
C GLN A 170 5.03 -11.98 -9.32
N ARG A 171 5.83 -12.29 -8.28
CA ARG A 171 6.87 -11.39 -7.77
C ARG A 171 7.90 -11.04 -8.84
N GLN A 172 8.49 -12.04 -9.51
CA GLN A 172 9.43 -11.82 -10.62
C GLN A 172 8.83 -10.94 -11.74
N GLN A 173 7.54 -11.13 -12.08
CA GLN A 173 6.87 -10.30 -13.08
C GLN A 173 6.69 -8.85 -12.61
N ILE A 174 6.42 -8.61 -11.33
CA ILE A 174 6.35 -7.27 -10.73
C ILE A 174 7.74 -6.62 -10.74
N ASP A 175 8.77 -7.34 -10.32
CA ASP A 175 10.14 -6.84 -10.25
C ASP A 175 10.68 -6.47 -11.64
N GLN A 176 10.39 -7.27 -12.68
CA GLN A 176 10.70 -6.94 -14.07
C GLN A 176 9.97 -5.68 -14.55
N LYS A 177 8.69 -5.50 -14.20
CA LYS A 177 7.92 -4.28 -14.53
C LYS A 177 8.49 -3.05 -13.82
N LEU A 178 8.84 -3.17 -12.54
CA LEU A 178 9.46 -2.10 -11.75
C LEU A 178 10.85 -1.73 -12.27
N HIS A 179 11.67 -2.71 -12.64
CA HIS A 179 12.97 -2.47 -13.26
C HIS A 179 12.82 -1.72 -14.60
N LYS A 180 11.86 -2.11 -15.45
CA LYS A 180 11.56 -1.39 -16.69
C LYS A 180 11.11 0.05 -16.43
N LEU A 181 10.22 0.27 -15.46
CA LEU A 181 9.79 1.63 -15.06
C LEU A 181 10.95 2.47 -14.51
N ALA A 182 11.87 1.87 -13.75
CA ALA A 182 13.08 2.53 -13.27
C ALA A 182 14.02 2.93 -14.42
N LEU A 183 14.24 2.04 -15.38
CA LEU A 183 15.01 2.33 -16.59
C LEU A 183 14.37 3.47 -17.41
N GLU A 184 13.06 3.46 -17.61
CA GLU A 184 12.35 4.53 -18.33
C GLU A 184 12.39 5.87 -17.57
N GLY A 185 12.17 5.86 -16.26
CA GLY A 185 12.26 7.04 -15.40
C GLY A 185 13.66 7.65 -15.40
N VAL A 186 14.69 6.84 -15.12
CA VAL A 186 16.09 7.28 -15.10
C VAL A 186 16.56 7.73 -16.50
N SER A 187 16.09 7.10 -17.58
CA SER A 187 16.39 7.54 -18.96
C SER A 187 15.71 8.87 -19.35
N ARG A 188 14.59 9.22 -18.69
CA ARG A 188 13.97 10.54 -18.82
C ARG A 188 14.78 11.60 -18.09
N CYS A 189 15.18 11.33 -16.84
CA CYS A 189 16.08 12.19 -16.07
C CYS A 189 17.42 12.36 -16.82
N GLN A 190 18.00 11.29 -17.38
CA GLN A 190 19.25 11.33 -18.13
C GLN A 190 19.19 12.27 -19.34
N ARG A 191 18.10 12.25 -20.11
CA ARG A 191 17.95 13.17 -21.25
C ARG A 191 17.89 14.63 -20.81
N ARG A 192 17.14 14.95 -19.74
CA ARG A 192 17.07 16.30 -19.15
C ARG A 192 18.43 16.73 -18.60
N PHE A 193 19.09 15.85 -17.84
CA PHE A 193 20.39 16.09 -17.24
C PHE A 193 21.45 16.38 -18.31
N ASN A 194 21.60 15.50 -19.30
CA ASN A 194 22.58 15.67 -20.38
C ASN A 194 22.33 16.95 -21.18
N GLN A 195 21.07 17.26 -21.54
CA GLN A 195 20.73 18.46 -22.28
C GLN A 195 21.16 19.74 -21.54
N LYS A 196 20.92 19.81 -20.22
CA LYS A 196 21.35 20.94 -19.40
C LYS A 196 22.85 20.96 -19.16
N TYR A 197 23.45 19.81 -18.88
CA TYR A 197 24.89 19.65 -18.66
C TYR A 197 25.68 20.14 -19.88
N GLU A 198 25.27 19.72 -21.09
CA GLU A 198 25.84 20.23 -22.34
C GLU A 198 25.62 21.74 -22.54
N GLY A 199 24.46 22.28 -22.15
CA GLY A 199 24.17 23.70 -22.20
C GLY A 199 25.15 24.52 -21.34
N ILE A 200 25.29 24.14 -20.06
CA ILE A 200 26.21 24.77 -19.11
C ILE A 200 27.66 24.61 -19.58
N ALA A 201 28.05 23.41 -20.05
CA ALA A 201 29.39 23.17 -20.57
C ALA A 201 29.69 24.04 -21.82
N LYS A 202 28.73 24.21 -22.74
CA LYS A 202 28.88 25.10 -23.91
C LYS A 202 29.03 26.57 -23.49
N ILE A 203 28.27 27.02 -22.49
CA ILE A 203 28.44 28.37 -21.90
C ILE A 203 29.86 28.51 -21.35
N LEU A 204 30.28 27.60 -20.45
CA LEU A 204 31.61 27.64 -19.83
C LEU A 204 32.78 27.57 -20.84
N LEU A 205 32.60 26.90 -21.99
CA LEU A 205 33.58 26.85 -23.07
C LEU A 205 33.60 28.10 -23.96
N SER A 206 32.54 28.91 -23.96
CA SER A 206 32.43 30.16 -24.73
C SER A 206 32.97 31.39 -24.00
N LEU A 207 33.23 31.28 -22.70
CA LEU A 207 33.75 32.34 -21.85
C LEU A 207 35.28 32.47 -21.99
N ASP A 208 35.79 33.67 -21.77
CA ASP A 208 37.22 33.95 -21.72
C ASP A 208 37.89 33.32 -20.47
N GLN A 209 39.22 33.25 -20.50
CA GLN A 209 39.99 32.56 -19.47
C GLN A 209 39.94 33.24 -18.08
N GLU A 210 39.55 34.51 -17.98
CA GLU A 210 39.39 35.19 -16.68
C GLU A 210 38.01 34.91 -16.10
N THR A 211 36.95 35.05 -16.91
CA THR A 211 35.58 34.70 -16.51
C THR A 211 35.45 33.22 -16.13
N VAL A 212 36.12 32.30 -16.83
CA VAL A 212 36.14 30.87 -16.47
C VAL A 212 36.77 30.60 -15.10
N LYS A 213 37.74 31.41 -14.64
CA LYS A 213 38.33 31.27 -13.30
C LYS A 213 37.34 31.65 -12.21
N VAL A 214 36.45 32.62 -12.44
CA VAL A 214 35.41 33.03 -11.47
C VAL A 214 34.48 31.86 -11.15
N CYS A 215 34.08 31.09 -12.18
CA CYS A 215 33.21 29.92 -12.04
C CYS A 215 33.96 28.59 -11.83
N ALA A 216 35.24 28.61 -11.43
CA ALA A 216 36.06 27.39 -11.33
C ALA A 216 35.51 26.36 -10.31
N ALA A 217 34.94 26.84 -9.20
CA ALA A 217 34.34 25.98 -8.18
C ALA A 217 33.07 25.28 -8.70
N GLN A 218 32.21 26.01 -9.40
CA GLN A 218 30.98 25.51 -10.02
C GLN A 218 31.28 24.53 -11.15
N ASN A 219 32.35 24.77 -11.94
CA ASN A 219 32.83 23.85 -12.96
C ASN A 219 33.33 22.51 -12.35
N ALA A 220 33.97 22.55 -11.17
CA ALA A 220 34.33 21.35 -10.43
C ALA A 220 33.08 20.59 -9.93
N GLN A 221 32.11 21.29 -9.33
CA GLN A 221 30.83 20.71 -8.90
C GLN A 221 30.02 20.11 -10.05
N LEU A 222 30.04 20.75 -11.22
CA LEU A 222 29.39 20.26 -12.44
C LEU A 222 29.94 18.88 -12.84
N LYS A 223 31.28 18.75 -12.87
CA LYS A 223 31.96 17.48 -13.19
C LYS A 223 31.65 16.38 -12.16
N GLU A 224 31.69 16.73 -10.86
CA GLU A 224 31.36 15.79 -9.79
C GLU A 224 29.91 15.30 -9.88
N LEU A 225 28.97 16.20 -10.17
CA LEU A 225 27.56 15.87 -10.35
C LEU A 225 27.33 14.99 -11.59
N GLY A 226 28.05 15.26 -12.68
CA GLY A 226 28.08 14.40 -13.87
C GLY A 226 28.53 12.97 -13.56
N GLN A 227 29.65 12.81 -12.86
CA GLN A 227 30.17 11.50 -12.46
C GLN A 227 29.19 10.74 -11.55
N LYS A 228 28.61 11.41 -10.55
CA LYS A 228 27.57 10.82 -9.68
C LYS A 228 26.36 10.34 -10.47
N PHE A 229 25.94 11.11 -11.47
CA PHE A 229 24.80 10.75 -12.32
C PHE A 229 25.12 9.55 -13.25
N GLU A 230 26.31 9.50 -13.85
CA GLU A 230 26.75 8.36 -14.67
C GLU A 230 26.86 7.06 -13.86
N GLN A 231 27.37 7.13 -12.63
CA GLN A 231 27.41 5.99 -11.70
C GLN A 231 26.00 5.48 -11.38
N LEU A 232 25.05 6.37 -11.11
CA LEU A 232 23.64 6.03 -10.87
C LEU A 232 23.02 5.33 -12.09
N VAL A 233 23.16 5.92 -13.28
CA VAL A 233 22.66 5.34 -14.54
C VAL A 233 23.27 3.95 -14.79
N SER A 234 24.56 3.78 -14.52
CA SER A 234 25.26 2.50 -14.70
C SER A 234 24.75 1.44 -13.73
N SER A 235 24.56 1.79 -12.44
CA SER A 235 24.00 0.89 -11.43
C SER A 235 22.60 0.39 -11.81
N VAL A 236 21.73 1.28 -12.29
CA VAL A 236 20.37 0.95 -12.72
C VAL A 236 20.39 0.05 -13.97
N LYS A 237 21.29 0.30 -14.93
CA LYS A 237 21.46 -0.54 -16.13
C LYS A 237 21.97 -1.94 -15.83
N MET A 238 22.80 -2.12 -14.80
CA MET A 238 23.29 -3.45 -14.38
C MET A 238 22.24 -4.27 -13.65
N GLY A 239 21.11 -3.68 -13.24
CA GLY A 239 20.06 -4.41 -12.53
C GLY A 239 20.40 -4.72 -11.07
N ASN A 240 21.36 -4.01 -10.47
CA ASN A 240 21.83 -4.18 -9.09
C ASN A 240 20.80 -3.75 -8.02
N CYS A 241 19.51 -3.80 -8.33
CA CYS A 241 18.40 -3.45 -7.45
C CYS A 241 17.71 -4.74 -6.98
N GLU A 242 18.15 -5.28 -5.84
CA GLU A 242 17.63 -6.53 -5.25
C GLU A 242 16.23 -6.36 -4.61
N ILE A 243 15.83 -5.11 -4.31
CA ILE A 243 14.61 -4.80 -3.56
C ILE A 243 13.79 -3.74 -4.29
N GLN A 244 12.47 -3.89 -4.32
CA GLN A 244 11.53 -2.99 -5.00
C GLN A 244 11.70 -1.50 -4.63
N SER A 245 12.07 -1.20 -3.39
CA SER A 245 12.33 0.16 -2.92
C SER A 245 13.56 0.82 -3.59
N GLN A 246 14.53 0.04 -4.04
CA GLN A 246 15.76 0.52 -4.68
C GLN A 246 15.49 1.04 -6.11
N PHE A 247 14.49 0.50 -6.81
CA PHE A 247 14.02 1.05 -8.09
C PHE A 247 13.48 2.48 -7.94
N LEU A 248 12.58 2.70 -6.98
CA LEU A 248 12.02 4.03 -6.72
C LEU A 248 13.09 5.00 -6.20
N CYS A 249 13.96 4.54 -5.30
CA CYS A 249 15.10 5.33 -4.80
C CYS A 249 16.03 5.78 -5.95
N SER A 250 16.27 4.92 -6.94
CA SER A 250 17.08 5.27 -8.11
C SER A 250 16.45 6.38 -8.97
N ILE A 251 15.12 6.37 -9.15
CA ILE A 251 14.40 7.44 -9.86
C ILE A 251 14.49 8.76 -9.06
N ILE A 252 14.26 8.70 -7.74
CA ILE A 252 14.32 9.88 -6.86
C ILE A 252 15.72 10.51 -6.89
N LYS A 253 16.78 9.72 -6.77
CA LYS A 253 18.17 10.19 -6.89
C LYS A 253 18.46 10.83 -8.24
N ALA A 254 17.90 10.30 -9.33
CA ALA A 254 18.09 10.86 -10.66
C ALA A 254 17.38 12.23 -10.81
N GLU A 255 16.20 12.38 -10.21
CA GLU A 255 15.46 13.65 -10.14
C GLU A 255 16.17 14.67 -9.23
N GLU A 256 16.75 14.23 -8.11
CA GLU A 256 17.59 15.05 -7.23
C GLU A 256 18.83 15.58 -7.95
N CYS A 257 19.56 14.73 -8.70
CA CYS A 257 20.69 15.20 -9.52
C CYS A 257 20.26 16.25 -10.57
N CYS A 258 19.07 16.11 -11.16
CA CYS A 258 18.54 17.13 -12.08
C CYS A 258 18.26 18.45 -11.34
N LYS A 259 17.71 18.42 -10.13
CA LYS A 259 17.47 19.62 -9.30
C LYS A 259 18.77 20.27 -8.84
N SER A 260 19.79 19.50 -8.47
CA SER A 260 21.12 20.02 -8.17
C SER A 260 21.77 20.69 -9.38
N LEU A 261 21.56 20.14 -10.58
CA LEU A 261 22.03 20.76 -11.82
C LEU A 261 21.28 22.06 -12.14
N ASP A 262 19.96 22.10 -11.93
CA ASP A 262 19.15 23.31 -12.07
C ASP A 262 19.60 24.41 -11.09
N ALA A 263 19.95 24.07 -9.85
CA ALA A 263 20.48 25.03 -8.88
C ALA A 263 21.88 25.54 -9.29
N LEU A 264 22.78 24.64 -9.70
CA LEU A 264 24.12 24.99 -10.15
C LEU A 264 24.12 25.88 -11.40
N GLU A 265 23.17 25.67 -12.31
CA GLU A 265 22.93 26.56 -13.46
C GLU A 265 22.61 27.99 -13.01
N MET A 266 21.71 28.16 -12.03
CA MET A 266 21.36 29.46 -11.48
C MET A 266 22.55 30.12 -10.76
N ASP A 267 23.35 29.36 -10.01
CA ASP A 267 24.54 29.88 -9.32
C ASP A 267 25.62 30.34 -10.31
N ILE A 268 25.83 29.62 -11.41
CA ILE A 268 26.73 30.04 -12.50
C ILE A 268 26.21 31.33 -13.14
N ILE A 269 24.93 31.38 -13.54
CA ILE A 269 24.34 32.59 -14.14
C ILE A 269 24.44 33.79 -13.20
N LYS A 270 24.22 33.59 -11.90
CA LYS A 270 24.35 34.64 -10.88
C LYS A 270 25.78 35.17 -10.79
N GLN A 271 26.79 34.29 -10.70
CA GLN A 271 28.18 34.72 -10.68
C GLN A 271 28.61 35.45 -11.96
N LEU A 272 28.17 34.99 -13.13
CA LEU A 272 28.45 35.66 -14.40
C LEU A 272 27.80 37.06 -14.47
N ALA A 273 26.60 37.23 -13.91
CA ALA A 273 25.95 38.53 -13.80
C ALA A 273 26.70 39.47 -12.82
N GLU A 274 27.06 38.98 -11.64
CA GLU A 274 27.85 39.74 -10.65
C GLU A 274 29.21 40.17 -11.22
N PHE A 275 29.91 39.30 -11.95
CA PHE A 275 31.18 39.61 -12.58
C PHE A 275 31.03 40.60 -13.76
N SER A 276 29.99 40.45 -14.58
CA SER A 276 29.66 41.40 -15.65
C SER A 276 29.36 42.80 -15.09
N GLU A 277 28.68 42.90 -13.95
CA GLU A 277 28.45 44.18 -13.29
C GLU A 277 29.77 44.80 -12.78
N GLN A 278 30.66 44.01 -12.18
CA GLN A 278 31.98 44.49 -11.74
C GLN A 278 32.81 45.06 -12.91
N ILE A 279 32.82 44.39 -14.07
CA ILE A 279 33.47 44.89 -15.29
C ILE A 279 32.85 46.22 -15.72
N GLN A 280 31.51 46.33 -15.77
CA GLN A 280 30.85 47.58 -16.13
C GLN A 280 31.13 48.72 -15.14
N GLN A 281 31.23 48.42 -13.83
CA GLN A 281 31.59 49.41 -12.81
C GLN A 281 33.05 49.87 -12.98
N GLN A 282 34.00 48.97 -13.25
CA GLN A 282 35.40 49.34 -13.54
C GLN A 282 35.52 50.23 -14.79
N LEU A 283 34.84 49.86 -15.89
CA LEU A 283 34.84 50.68 -17.12
C LEU A 283 34.25 52.08 -16.89
N LYS A 284 33.19 52.20 -16.09
CA LYS A 284 32.62 53.51 -15.69
C LYS A 284 33.60 54.33 -14.85
N MET A 285 34.29 53.71 -13.89
CA MET A 285 35.30 54.37 -13.06
C MET A 285 36.51 54.85 -13.89
N GLU A 286 36.98 54.04 -14.84
CA GLU A 286 38.08 54.42 -15.72
C GLU A 286 37.68 55.55 -16.68
N ALA A 287 36.47 55.50 -17.25
CA ALA A 287 35.92 56.57 -18.08
C ALA A 287 35.76 57.89 -17.31
N ALA A 288 35.23 57.84 -16.07
CA ALA A 288 35.12 59.01 -15.21
C ALA A 288 36.49 59.59 -14.85
N LYS A 289 37.49 58.74 -14.57
CA LYS A 289 38.87 59.17 -14.31
C LYS A 289 39.48 59.88 -15.52
N LYS A 290 39.32 59.32 -16.73
CA LYS A 290 39.80 59.94 -17.98
C LYS A 290 39.14 61.30 -18.24
N LEU A 291 37.83 61.42 -17.98
CA LEU A 291 37.11 62.69 -18.11
C LEU A 291 37.63 63.75 -17.14
N GLU A 292 37.93 63.40 -15.88
CA GLU A 292 38.49 64.36 -14.92
C GLU A 292 39.97 64.71 -15.23
N GLU A 293 40.78 63.76 -15.71
CA GLU A 293 42.13 64.02 -16.21
C GLU A 293 42.12 64.98 -17.43
N GLU A 294 41.12 64.87 -18.32
CA GLU A 294 40.92 65.79 -19.44
C GLU A 294 40.41 67.17 -18.99
N ARG A 295 39.49 67.21 -18.02
CA ARG A 295 38.97 68.46 -17.43
C ARG A 295 40.06 69.25 -16.70
N GLN A 296 40.95 68.57 -15.97
CA GLN A 296 42.11 69.20 -15.33
C GLN A 296 43.09 69.79 -16.35
N LYS A 297 43.35 69.09 -17.47
CA LYS A 297 44.18 69.63 -18.57
C LYS A 297 43.56 70.87 -19.21
N GLN A 298 42.24 70.88 -19.43
CA GLN A 298 41.55 72.08 -19.95
C GLN A 298 41.63 73.25 -18.97
N GLN A 299 41.49 73.01 -17.67
CA GLN A 299 41.64 74.05 -16.63
C GLN A 299 43.06 74.63 -16.63
N GLN A 300 44.10 73.79 -16.65
CA GLN A 300 45.50 74.25 -16.74
C GLN A 300 45.76 75.07 -18.01
N GLN A 301 45.21 74.65 -19.16
CA GLN A 301 45.32 75.42 -20.41
C GLN A 301 44.60 76.77 -20.35
N GLN A 302 43.43 76.85 -19.70
CA GLN A 302 42.74 78.12 -19.47
C GLN A 302 43.52 79.03 -18.51
N GLU A 303 44.10 78.49 -17.44
CA GLU A 303 44.94 79.26 -16.51
C GLU A 303 46.20 79.80 -17.19
N GLU A 304 46.90 78.98 -18.00
CA GLU A 304 48.04 79.47 -18.81
C GLU A 304 47.63 80.58 -19.79
N GLN A 305 46.49 80.42 -20.49
CA GLN A 305 45.99 81.46 -21.40
C GLN A 305 45.65 82.75 -20.65
N ARG A 306 45.07 82.64 -19.45
CA ARG A 306 44.76 83.79 -18.59
C ARG A 306 46.01 84.50 -18.10
N GLN A 307 47.04 83.75 -17.67
CA GLN A 307 48.34 84.29 -17.27
C GLN A 307 49.03 85.02 -18.43
N LYS A 308 49.04 84.43 -19.64
CA LYS A 308 49.59 85.07 -20.85
C LYS A 308 48.84 86.36 -21.20
N LEU A 309 47.51 86.38 -21.04
CA LEU A 309 46.70 87.58 -21.27
C LEU A 309 46.97 88.68 -20.23
N GLU A 310 47.09 88.31 -18.95
CA GLU A 310 47.45 89.24 -17.86
C GLU A 310 48.88 89.79 -18.00
N GLU A 311 49.83 88.98 -18.47
CA GLU A 311 51.19 89.41 -18.76
C GLU A 311 51.24 90.35 -19.99
N GLN A 312 50.48 90.05 -21.04
CA GLN A 312 50.33 90.93 -22.19
C GLN A 312 49.68 92.28 -21.82
N GLN A 313 48.63 92.26 -20.99
CA GLN A 313 48.00 93.48 -20.47
C GLN A 313 48.97 94.32 -19.63
N LYS A 314 49.82 93.69 -18.79
CA LYS A 314 50.87 94.39 -18.03
C LYS A 314 51.94 94.99 -18.94
N LEU A 315 52.32 94.32 -20.04
CA LEU A 315 53.21 94.90 -21.03
C LEU A 315 52.58 96.12 -21.71
N GLU A 316 51.33 96.01 -22.17
CA GLU A 316 50.61 97.13 -22.80
C GLU A 316 50.39 98.31 -21.83
N GLU A 317 50.10 98.04 -20.56
CA GLU A 317 49.97 99.06 -19.51
C GLU A 317 51.32 99.73 -19.22
N GLN A 318 52.42 98.96 -19.16
CA GLN A 318 53.77 99.50 -18.98
C GLN A 318 54.25 100.29 -20.20
N GLU A 319 53.87 99.90 -21.41
CA GLU A 319 54.15 100.63 -22.65
C GLU A 319 53.30 101.92 -22.73
N LYS A 320 52.04 101.88 -22.28
CA LYS A 320 51.21 103.09 -22.10
C LYS A 320 51.79 104.03 -21.06
N LEU A 321 52.22 103.54 -19.90
CA LEU A 321 52.88 104.35 -18.86
C LEU A 321 54.21 104.95 -19.33
N ARG A 322 54.94 104.28 -20.23
CA ARG A 322 56.11 104.88 -20.91
C ARG A 322 55.70 105.99 -21.87
N LYS A 323 54.70 105.75 -22.73
CA LYS A 323 54.17 106.75 -23.66
C LYS A 323 53.57 107.94 -22.92
N GLU A 324 52.84 107.75 -21.83
CA GLU A 324 52.34 108.81 -20.96
C GLU A 324 53.46 109.56 -20.24
N LYS A 325 54.57 108.89 -19.85
CA LYS A 325 55.75 109.59 -19.33
C LYS A 325 56.42 110.47 -20.39
N GLU A 326 56.67 109.92 -21.58
CA GLU A 326 57.22 110.66 -22.73
C GLU A 326 56.29 111.81 -23.15
N GLU A 327 54.97 111.60 -23.10
CA GLU A 327 53.96 112.63 -23.37
C GLU A 327 53.83 113.64 -22.21
N SER A 328 54.13 113.26 -20.97
CA SER A 328 54.17 114.17 -19.80
C SER A 328 55.40 115.07 -19.81
N GLU A 329 56.58 114.54 -20.18
CA GLU A 329 57.80 115.34 -20.38
C GLU A 329 57.65 116.28 -21.60
N ALA A 330 56.84 115.90 -22.60
CA ALA A 330 56.44 116.81 -23.68
C ALA A 330 55.41 117.87 -23.23
N LYS A 331 54.49 117.53 -22.33
CA LYS A 331 53.42 118.43 -21.84
C LYS A 331 53.85 119.35 -20.69
N GLU A 332 54.93 119.08 -19.97
CA GLU A 332 55.51 120.02 -18.98
C GLU A 332 56.06 121.32 -19.62
N LYS A 333 56.02 121.44 -20.96
CA LYS A 333 56.29 122.69 -21.70
C LYS A 333 55.05 123.43 -22.22
N GLN A 334 53.83 122.95 -22.01
CA GLN A 334 52.61 123.65 -22.45
C GLN A 334 51.48 123.61 -21.42
N GLN A 335 51.44 124.68 -20.62
CA GLN A 335 50.26 125.42 -20.13
C GLN A 335 49.11 124.64 -19.46
N GLU A 336 48.73 124.98 -18.23
CA GLU A 336 47.86 126.14 -17.95
C GLU A 336 46.62 126.25 -18.88
N ALA A 337 45.58 125.45 -18.63
CA ALA A 337 44.17 125.86 -18.77
C ALA A 337 43.19 124.81 -18.19
N GLU A 338 42.27 125.29 -17.34
CA GLU A 338 40.80 125.10 -17.33
C GLU A 338 40.12 123.92 -18.09
N THR A 339 38.95 123.38 -17.71
CA THR A 339 38.09 123.38 -16.49
C THR A 339 36.98 122.29 -16.63
N ALA A 340 36.38 121.89 -15.49
CA ALA A 340 34.94 121.57 -15.29
C ALA A 340 34.23 120.27 -15.79
N LYS A 341 33.42 119.71 -14.83
CA LYS A 341 32.18 118.88 -14.92
C LYS A 341 32.31 117.40 -15.39
N ALA A 342 31.87 116.41 -14.60
CA ALA A 342 30.49 115.97 -14.21
C ALA A 342 29.77 115.20 -15.36
N GLU A 343 28.93 114.16 -15.17
CA GLU A 343 28.08 113.73 -14.04
C GLU A 343 27.49 112.30 -14.30
N ALA A 344 26.98 111.59 -13.26
CA ALA A 344 25.89 110.56 -13.29
C ALA A 344 25.98 109.29 -14.22
N ALA A 345 25.18 108.21 -14.10
CA ALA A 345 24.48 107.49 -13.01
C ALA A 345 23.79 106.20 -13.57
N ASN A 346 23.11 105.40 -12.73
CA ASN A 346 22.16 104.28 -13.02
C ASN A 346 22.73 102.95 -13.58
N VAL A 347 22.50 101.76 -13.00
CA VAL A 347 21.30 101.00 -12.52
C VAL A 347 20.79 99.98 -13.55
N HIS A 348 20.86 98.67 -13.24
CA HIS A 348 19.76 97.72 -13.50
C HIS A 348 19.80 96.41 -12.67
N VAL A 349 18.62 95.94 -12.26
CA VAL A 349 18.24 94.82 -11.36
C VAL A 349 16.73 94.55 -11.60
N PRO A 350 16.12 93.34 -11.45
CA PRO A 350 16.59 92.02 -10.97
C PRO A 350 16.37 90.85 -11.98
N LEU A 351 16.57 89.58 -11.58
CA LEU A 351 15.55 88.49 -11.55
C LEU A 351 16.12 87.05 -11.46
N GLU A 352 16.13 86.51 -10.23
CA GLU A 352 15.37 85.33 -9.73
C GLU A 352 15.28 83.99 -10.52
N PRO A 353 15.11 82.85 -9.81
CA PRO A 353 15.48 81.51 -10.29
C PRO A 353 14.33 80.69 -10.91
N LYS A 354 14.70 79.61 -11.61
CA LYS A 354 13.76 78.54 -12.00
C LYS A 354 13.99 77.26 -11.21
N SER A 355 12.89 76.73 -10.69
CA SER A 355 12.75 75.48 -9.97
C SER A 355 13.03 74.25 -10.83
N GLN A 356 13.61 73.21 -10.21
CA GLN A 356 13.37 71.80 -10.54
C GLN A 356 13.70 71.00 -9.25
N ASP A 357 12.70 70.60 -8.48
CA ASP A 357 11.79 69.45 -8.67
C ASP A 357 12.39 68.16 -8.08
N VAL A 358 11.69 67.61 -7.09
CA VAL A 358 12.18 66.57 -6.18
C VAL A 358 11.38 65.29 -6.42
N PRO A 359 11.99 64.18 -6.85
CA PRO A 359 11.28 62.91 -6.99
C PRO A 359 11.11 62.25 -5.61
N PRO A 360 9.88 62.00 -5.13
CA PRO A 360 9.67 61.23 -3.91
C PRO A 360 9.86 59.72 -4.18
N ALA A 361 10.76 59.10 -3.44
CA ALA A 361 10.97 57.65 -3.45
C ALA A 361 9.74 56.90 -2.86
N PRO A 362 9.47 55.65 -3.28
CA PRO A 362 8.21 54.99 -3.01
C PRO A 362 8.02 54.56 -1.55
N THR A 363 6.79 54.66 -1.08
CA THR A 363 6.34 54.13 0.22
C THR A 363 6.54 52.63 0.32
N ALA A 364 7.44 52.21 1.20
CA ALA A 364 7.61 50.82 1.57
C ALA A 364 6.45 50.33 2.46
N SER A 365 5.45 49.68 1.86
CA SER A 365 4.49 48.86 2.60
C SER A 365 3.95 47.72 1.74
N SER A 366 3.81 46.54 2.35
CA SER A 366 3.30 45.30 1.76
C SER A 366 4.14 44.65 0.64
N THR A 367 4.76 43.50 0.95
CA THR A 367 4.46 42.20 0.30
C THR A 367 5.32 41.12 0.96
N CYS A 368 4.87 40.58 2.09
CA CYS A 368 5.54 39.46 2.79
C CYS A 368 5.18 38.09 2.19
N VAL A 369 4.81 38.04 0.90
CA VAL A 369 4.33 36.83 0.21
C VAL A 369 4.93 36.80 -1.19
N HIS A 370 5.64 35.72 -1.54
CA HIS A 370 6.20 35.53 -2.87
C HIS A 370 5.11 35.65 -3.95
N PRO A 371 5.29 36.45 -5.03
CA PRO A 371 4.23 36.74 -5.99
C PRO A 371 3.62 35.47 -6.61
N ASP A 372 4.45 34.48 -6.95
CA ASP A 372 3.96 33.19 -7.47
C ASP A 372 3.09 32.40 -6.48
N ARG A 373 3.34 32.51 -5.17
CA ARG A 373 2.52 31.85 -4.14
C ARG A 373 1.16 32.54 -4.01
N LEU A 374 1.14 33.87 -4.09
CA LEU A 374 -0.10 34.64 -4.09
C LEU A 374 -0.92 34.35 -5.35
N LYS A 375 -0.27 34.25 -6.52
CA LYS A 375 -0.92 33.85 -7.77
C LYS A 375 -1.53 32.45 -7.67
N PHE A 376 -0.75 31.45 -7.24
CA PHE A 376 -1.22 30.07 -7.07
C PHE A 376 -2.40 29.96 -6.08
N TYR A 377 -2.37 30.73 -4.99
CA TYR A 377 -3.49 30.81 -4.05
C TYR A 377 -4.76 31.39 -4.70
N ASN A 378 -4.63 32.48 -5.46
CA ASN A 378 -5.74 33.07 -6.19
C ASN A 378 -6.30 32.13 -7.28
N ASP A 379 -5.44 31.40 -7.98
CA ASP A 379 -5.84 30.39 -8.97
C ASP A 379 -6.65 29.25 -8.32
N ILE A 380 -6.26 28.79 -7.12
CA ILE A 380 -7.03 27.81 -6.32
C ILE A 380 -8.39 28.39 -5.88
N LEU A 381 -8.43 29.63 -5.40
CA LEU A 381 -9.69 30.27 -4.99
C LEU A 381 -10.66 30.41 -6.17
N ALA A 382 -10.17 30.82 -7.35
CA ALA A 382 -10.97 30.92 -8.56
C ALA A 382 -11.51 29.55 -9.01
N LEU A 383 -10.68 28.49 -8.96
CA LEU A 383 -11.10 27.13 -9.26
C LEU A 383 -12.16 26.62 -8.27
N TYR A 384 -11.98 26.84 -6.97
CA TYR A 384 -12.95 26.48 -5.94
C TYR A 384 -14.29 27.20 -6.16
N GLN A 385 -14.26 28.51 -6.40
CA GLN A 385 -15.47 29.30 -6.62
C GLN A 385 -16.22 28.83 -7.87
N SER A 386 -15.51 28.62 -8.99
CA SER A 386 -16.08 28.07 -10.23
C SER A 386 -16.76 26.71 -10.00
N LYS A 387 -16.13 25.82 -9.22
CA LYS A 387 -16.71 24.51 -8.89
C LYS A 387 -17.91 24.61 -7.96
N VAL A 388 -17.89 25.50 -6.97
CA VAL A 388 -19.04 25.79 -6.08
C VAL A 388 -20.23 26.31 -6.89
N ASP A 389 -19.99 27.24 -7.82
CA ASP A 389 -21.03 27.80 -8.69
C ASP A 389 -21.61 26.74 -9.64
N ALA A 390 -20.77 25.89 -10.23
CA ALA A 390 -21.20 24.81 -11.11
C ALA A 390 -22.12 23.78 -10.43
N ILE A 391 -21.97 23.52 -9.12
CA ILE A 391 -22.82 22.56 -8.40
C ILE A 391 -24.11 23.16 -7.82
N LYS A 392 -24.32 24.48 -7.90
CA LYS A 392 -25.52 25.15 -7.36
C LYS A 392 -26.85 24.52 -7.85
N PRO A 393 -27.04 24.19 -9.15
CA PRO A 393 -28.28 23.58 -9.62
C PRO A 393 -28.58 22.25 -8.89
N LEU A 394 -27.57 21.39 -8.75
CA LEU A 394 -27.67 20.13 -8.00
C LEU A 394 -27.95 20.35 -6.51
N GLN A 395 -27.62 21.51 -5.93
CA GLN A 395 -27.96 21.86 -4.54
C GLN A 395 -29.39 22.38 -4.36
N THR A 396 -29.91 23.16 -5.32
CA THR A 396 -31.22 23.82 -5.23
C THR A 396 -32.40 22.95 -5.67
N GLU A 397 -32.17 21.96 -6.53
CA GLU A 397 -33.18 20.99 -6.99
C GLU A 397 -33.78 20.17 -5.81
N GLU A 398 -35.04 20.38 -5.42
CA GLU A 398 -35.66 19.61 -4.32
C GLU A 398 -35.87 18.12 -4.70
N SER A 399 -36.08 17.85 -6.00
CA SER A 399 -36.14 16.52 -6.63
C SER A 399 -34.93 15.64 -6.28
N LEU A 400 -33.72 16.22 -6.31
CA LEU A 400 -32.44 15.54 -6.11
C LEU A 400 -32.02 15.47 -4.62
N LYS A 401 -32.88 15.86 -3.68
CA LYS A 401 -32.59 15.85 -2.24
C LYS A 401 -32.23 14.47 -1.71
N GLN A 402 -32.97 13.43 -2.12
CA GLN A 402 -32.65 12.05 -1.72
C GLN A 402 -31.28 11.61 -2.25
N TYR A 403 -30.96 11.97 -3.49
CA TYR A 403 -29.66 11.69 -4.11
C TYR A 403 -28.53 12.44 -3.38
N ARG A 404 -28.70 13.73 -3.06
CA ARG A 404 -27.74 14.50 -2.24
C ARG A 404 -27.49 13.84 -0.88
N THR A 405 -28.55 13.45 -0.17
CA THR A 405 -28.41 12.74 1.13
C THR A 405 -27.72 11.38 0.96
N GLY A 406 -27.97 10.67 -0.14
CA GLY A 406 -27.24 9.46 -0.52
C GLY A 406 -25.75 9.72 -0.69
N CYS A 407 -25.36 10.63 -1.58
CA CYS A 407 -23.97 11.03 -1.81
C CYS A 407 -23.29 11.46 -0.51
N GLN A 408 -23.97 12.25 0.32
CA GLN A 408 -23.45 12.65 1.63
C GLN A 408 -23.15 11.48 2.55
N ARG A 409 -24.00 10.45 2.57
CA ARG A 409 -23.76 9.23 3.37
C ARG A 409 -22.60 8.41 2.81
N ALA A 410 -22.53 8.23 1.48
CA ALA A 410 -21.45 7.49 0.81
C ALA A 410 -20.06 8.10 1.05
N ILE A 411 -19.97 9.42 1.19
CA ILE A 411 -18.73 10.13 1.53
C ILE A 411 -18.48 10.16 3.05
N ASN A 412 -19.45 10.63 3.84
CA ASN A 412 -19.24 10.89 5.27
C ASN A 412 -19.03 9.60 6.09
N LEU A 413 -19.70 8.50 5.76
CA LEU A 413 -19.63 7.27 6.54
C LEU A 413 -18.23 6.62 6.53
N PRO A 414 -17.58 6.36 5.37
CA PRO A 414 -16.22 5.85 5.36
C PRO A 414 -15.19 6.87 5.88
N LEU A 415 -15.35 8.18 5.65
CA LEU A 415 -14.43 9.20 6.19
C LEU A 415 -14.46 9.25 7.72
N ASN A 416 -15.65 9.25 8.33
CA ASN A 416 -15.80 9.19 9.80
C ASN A 416 -15.28 7.87 10.39
N ALA A 417 -15.21 6.80 9.58
CA ALA A 417 -14.67 5.50 10.00
C ALA A 417 -13.14 5.39 9.83
N ILE A 418 -12.47 6.40 9.24
CA ILE A 418 -11.00 6.49 9.25
C ILE A 418 -10.55 6.75 10.68
N SER A 419 -9.77 5.80 11.21
CA SER A 419 -9.20 5.85 12.56
C SER A 419 -7.81 5.22 12.55
N ALA A 420 -6.96 5.61 13.50
CA ALA A 420 -5.60 5.10 13.64
C ALA A 420 -5.53 3.64 14.17
N VAL A 421 -6.65 2.91 14.20
CA VAL A 421 -6.76 1.61 14.88
C VAL A 421 -6.14 0.46 14.07
N SER A 422 -6.24 0.47 12.73
CA SER A 422 -5.50 -0.48 11.90
C SER A 422 -5.33 -0.03 10.44
N PRO A 423 -4.22 -0.41 9.77
CA PRO A 423 -4.04 -0.18 8.34
C PRO A 423 -5.12 -0.85 7.47
N GLN A 424 -5.64 -2.00 7.91
CA GLN A 424 -6.72 -2.71 7.20
C GLN A 424 -8.03 -1.92 7.22
N HIS A 425 -8.37 -1.23 8.32
CA HIS A 425 -9.54 -0.35 8.36
C HIS A 425 -9.37 0.89 7.48
N LEU A 426 -8.16 1.46 7.40
CA LEU A 426 -7.86 2.56 6.49
C LEU A 426 -8.06 2.11 5.02
N ALA A 427 -7.45 1.00 4.62
CA ALA A 427 -7.57 0.43 3.27
C ALA A 427 -9.05 0.17 2.91
N GLN A 428 -9.80 -0.53 3.77
CA GLN A 428 -11.22 -0.81 3.52
C GLN A 428 -12.10 0.44 3.36
N ASN A 429 -11.78 1.54 4.04
CA ASN A 429 -12.54 2.80 3.92
C ASN A 429 -12.10 3.61 2.69
N PHE A 430 -10.80 3.57 2.34
CA PHE A 430 -10.30 4.08 1.07
C PHE A 430 -10.94 3.34 -0.12
N ASP A 431 -10.98 2.01 -0.09
CA ASP A 431 -11.55 1.19 -1.18
C ASP A 431 -13.04 1.47 -1.41
N LYS A 432 -13.81 1.76 -0.34
CA LYS A 432 -15.23 2.18 -0.46
C LYS A 432 -15.36 3.53 -1.18
N LEU A 433 -14.54 4.50 -0.79
CA LEU A 433 -14.51 5.82 -1.42
C LEU A 433 -14.07 5.71 -2.88
N TYR A 434 -12.97 5.00 -3.14
CA TYR A 434 -12.43 4.76 -4.48
C TYR A 434 -13.48 4.07 -5.38
N SER A 435 -14.14 3.02 -4.89
CA SER A 435 -15.18 2.31 -5.62
C SER A 435 -16.36 3.22 -5.98
N PHE A 436 -16.81 4.07 -5.05
CA PHE A 436 -17.88 5.03 -5.31
C PHE A 436 -17.47 6.06 -6.39
N PHE A 437 -16.25 6.60 -6.34
CA PHE A 437 -15.72 7.50 -7.37
C PHE A 437 -15.39 6.82 -8.71
N ALA A 438 -15.14 5.50 -8.69
CA ALA A 438 -15.01 4.67 -9.89
C ALA A 438 -16.39 4.31 -10.51
N GLY A 439 -17.50 4.79 -9.95
CA GLY A 439 -18.84 4.54 -10.47
C GLY A 439 -19.43 3.20 -10.06
N GLN A 440 -18.97 2.59 -8.97
CA GLN A 440 -19.60 1.39 -8.41
C GLN A 440 -20.83 1.78 -7.56
N PRO A 441 -21.94 1.02 -7.64
CA PRO A 441 -23.16 1.31 -6.89
C PRO A 441 -22.94 1.08 -5.39
N THR A 442 -23.18 2.13 -4.59
CA THR A 442 -23.06 2.09 -3.13
C THR A 442 -24.44 1.90 -2.49
N LYS A 443 -24.57 0.94 -1.57
CA LYS A 443 -25.83 0.68 -0.84
C LYS A 443 -26.14 1.79 0.15
N VAL A 444 -27.36 2.32 0.11
CA VAL A 444 -27.91 3.28 1.07
C VAL A 444 -28.84 2.53 2.03
N MET A 445 -28.97 3.01 3.28
CA MET A 445 -29.79 2.38 4.34
C MET A 445 -31.26 2.14 3.96
N ASN A 446 -31.78 2.82 2.93
CA ASN A 446 -33.17 2.70 2.48
C ASN A 446 -33.36 1.56 1.46
N GLY A 447 -32.41 0.61 1.34
CA GLY A 447 -32.43 -0.49 0.38
C GLY A 447 -32.01 -0.10 -1.06
N GLY A 448 -32.13 1.18 -1.43
CA GLY A 448 -31.67 1.71 -2.71
C GLY A 448 -30.15 1.73 -2.85
N THR A 449 -29.67 1.62 -4.08
CA THR A 449 -28.26 1.88 -4.46
C THR A 449 -28.15 3.24 -5.14
N ILE A 450 -26.99 3.89 -4.98
CA ILE A 450 -26.65 5.14 -5.66
C ILE A 450 -25.31 5.01 -6.37
N THR A 451 -25.14 5.75 -7.47
CA THR A 451 -23.90 5.80 -8.24
C THR A 451 -23.49 7.24 -8.48
N ILE A 452 -22.19 7.53 -8.51
CA ILE A 452 -21.69 8.87 -8.85
C ILE A 452 -21.99 9.27 -10.30
N ASN A 453 -22.36 8.30 -11.14
CA ASN A 453 -22.70 8.49 -12.56
C ASN A 453 -24.18 8.86 -12.77
N ASP A 454 -25.03 8.79 -11.74
CA ASP A 454 -26.48 9.06 -11.87
C ASP A 454 -26.78 10.55 -12.18
N HIS A 455 -25.81 11.45 -11.98
CA HIS A 455 -25.94 12.87 -12.31
C HIS A 455 -24.59 13.51 -12.68
N PRO A 456 -24.47 14.29 -13.78
CA PRO A 456 -23.18 14.79 -14.26
C PRO A 456 -22.42 15.69 -13.27
N LEU A 457 -23.15 16.51 -12.49
CA LEU A 457 -22.56 17.36 -11.44
C LEU A 457 -22.23 16.61 -10.14
N ALA A 458 -22.59 15.32 -10.00
CA ALA A 458 -22.41 14.58 -8.75
C ALA A 458 -20.94 14.39 -8.39
N ARG A 459 -20.06 14.24 -9.39
CA ARG A 459 -18.62 14.07 -9.18
C ARG A 459 -18.01 15.31 -8.54
N ASP A 460 -18.28 16.50 -9.08
CA ASP A 460 -17.82 17.77 -8.51
C ASP A 460 -18.43 18.03 -7.13
N TYR A 461 -19.71 17.70 -6.94
CA TYR A 461 -20.39 17.80 -5.64
C TYR A 461 -19.75 16.91 -4.57
N CYS A 462 -19.47 15.64 -4.90
CA CYS A 462 -18.85 14.70 -3.97
C CYS A 462 -17.38 15.04 -3.69
N MET A 463 -16.64 15.55 -4.67
CA MET A 463 -15.27 16.05 -4.48
C MET A 463 -15.23 17.25 -3.51
N LEU A 464 -16.10 18.25 -3.72
CA LEU A 464 -16.19 19.42 -2.82
C LEU A 464 -16.64 19.02 -1.41
N LEU A 465 -17.57 18.07 -1.30
CA LEU A 465 -18.00 17.54 0.00
C LEU A 465 -16.87 16.81 0.72
N MET A 466 -16.14 15.95 0.00
CA MET A 466 -14.98 15.21 0.52
C MET A 466 -13.88 16.16 1.01
N ALA A 467 -13.50 17.14 0.18
CA ALA A 467 -12.49 18.13 0.55
C ALA A 467 -12.89 18.92 1.81
N LYS A 468 -14.13 19.41 1.87
CA LYS A 468 -14.68 20.06 3.06
C LYS A 468 -14.64 19.15 4.29
N LYS A 469 -14.94 17.85 4.12
CA LYS A 469 -14.96 16.87 5.22
C LYS A 469 -13.57 16.56 5.75
N PHE A 470 -12.57 16.39 4.88
CA PHE A 470 -11.18 16.25 5.32
C PHE A 470 -10.74 17.45 6.16
N VAL A 471 -10.95 18.69 5.69
CA VAL A 471 -10.58 19.90 6.45
C VAL A 471 -11.30 19.99 7.79
N SER A 472 -12.61 19.74 7.85
CA SER A 472 -13.34 19.75 9.14
C SER A 472 -12.92 18.61 10.08
N GLN A 473 -12.51 17.46 9.54
CA GLN A 473 -12.04 16.32 10.33
C GLN A 473 -10.62 16.59 10.86
N THR A 474 -9.74 17.23 10.09
CA THR A 474 -8.41 17.65 10.58
C THR A 474 -8.55 18.71 11.68
N GLU A 475 -9.36 19.74 11.48
CA GLU A 475 -9.59 20.83 12.44
C GLU A 475 -10.11 20.33 13.81
N THR A 476 -10.95 19.29 13.83
CA THR A 476 -11.54 18.76 15.07
C THR A 476 -10.74 17.62 15.69
N ALA A 477 -10.24 16.67 14.89
CA ALA A 477 -9.55 15.48 15.39
C ALA A 477 -8.05 15.73 15.67
N ILE A 478 -7.34 16.54 14.87
CA ILE A 478 -5.90 16.77 15.07
C ILE A 478 -5.66 17.75 16.23
N CYS A 479 -6.51 18.77 16.39
CA CYS A 479 -6.43 19.72 17.51
C CYS A 479 -6.67 19.05 18.88
N SER A 480 -7.38 17.92 18.93
CA SER A 480 -7.61 17.14 20.15
C SER A 480 -6.69 15.91 20.28
N ASN A 481 -6.21 15.36 19.17
CA ASN A 481 -5.25 14.27 19.13
C ASN A 481 -4.34 14.38 17.88
N PRO A 482 -3.10 14.90 18.01
CA PRO A 482 -2.17 15.04 16.88
C PRO A 482 -1.83 13.71 16.18
N GLN A 483 -1.96 12.55 16.84
CA GLN A 483 -1.73 11.24 16.22
C GLN A 483 -2.84 10.85 15.24
N ALA A 484 -4.01 11.51 15.28
CA ALA A 484 -5.07 11.35 14.29
C ALA A 484 -4.72 11.95 12.91
N ALA A 485 -3.58 12.65 12.78
CA ALA A 485 -3.07 13.13 11.51
C ALA A 485 -2.53 11.99 10.61
N PHE A 486 -1.86 10.98 11.17
CA PHE A 486 -1.15 9.96 10.37
C PHE A 486 -2.03 9.09 9.43
N PRO A 487 -3.30 8.75 9.76
CA PRO A 487 -4.19 8.05 8.84
C PRO A 487 -4.77 8.94 7.73
N LEU A 488 -4.61 10.26 7.83
CA LEU A 488 -5.05 11.23 6.83
C LEU A 488 -3.83 11.61 5.97
N PRO A 489 -3.83 11.35 4.65
CA PRO A 489 -2.73 11.77 3.80
C PRO A 489 -2.63 13.31 3.77
N PRO A 490 -1.41 13.88 3.66
CA PRO A 490 -1.17 15.32 3.58
C PRO A 490 -1.66 15.94 2.27
#